data_AF-A0AAD4ZKT2-F1
#
_entry.id   AF-A0AAD4ZKT2-F1
#
_cell.length_a   1.000
_cell.length_b   1.000
_cell.length_c   1.000
_cell.angle_alpha   90.00
_cell.angle_beta   90.00
_cell.angle_gamma   90.00
#
_symmetry.space_group_name_H-M   'P 1'
#
loop_
_entity.id
_entity.type
_entity.pdbx_description
1 polymer ?
#
loop_
_entity_poly.entity_id
_entity_poly.type
_entity_poly.pdbx_seq_one_letter_code
_entity_poly.pdbx_strand_id
1 'polypeptide(L)'
;MKDFRRCLERQERETNERNRRADEINELQRQVDEQVVIAVALQDEENQGRGRGSQVGRRRNVDRHRHSWGKNLLEDYFIPTSLYSDVDFRRRFRMQPHLFNKVMHDICNYDAYFVQKCDATGVLGLLQEQNLTAVI
;
A
#
# COMPACT_ATOMS: atom_id res chain seq x y z
N MET A 1 -9.71 -23.04 -62.91
CA MET A 1 -8.56 -23.06 -61.97
C MET A 1 -7.84 -21.71 -61.84
N LYS A 2 -7.80 -20.83 -62.85
CA LYS A 2 -7.10 -19.53 -62.76
C LYS A 2 -7.81 -18.49 -61.87
N ASP A 3 -9.13 -18.50 -61.81
CA ASP A 3 -9.92 -17.51 -61.05
C ASP A 3 -9.79 -17.64 -59.53
N PHE A 4 -9.63 -18.88 -59.04
CA PHE A 4 -9.43 -19.17 -57.62
C PHE A 4 -8.10 -18.62 -57.10
N ARG A 5 -7.04 -18.71 -57.92
CA ARG A 5 -5.70 -18.22 -57.58
C ARG A 5 -5.68 -16.69 -57.47
N ARG A 6 -6.39 -16.00 -58.38
CA ARG A 6 -6.56 -14.55 -58.37
C ARG A 6 -7.36 -14.04 -57.16
N CYS A 7 -8.31 -14.84 -56.69
CA CYS A 7 -9.09 -14.55 -55.49
C CYS A 7 -8.23 -14.64 -54.22
N LEU A 8 -7.40 -15.69 -54.10
CA LEU A 8 -6.47 -15.86 -52.98
C LEU A 8 -5.42 -14.74 -52.92
N GLU A 9 -4.83 -14.34 -54.07
CA GLU A 9 -3.89 -13.23 -54.12
C GLU A 9 -4.52 -11.89 -53.70
N ARG A 10 -5.81 -11.69 -54.00
CA ARG A 10 -6.54 -10.49 -53.58
C ARG A 10 -6.78 -10.50 -52.08
N GLN A 11 -7.18 -11.64 -51.53
CA GLN A 11 -7.39 -11.84 -50.10
C GLN A 11 -6.09 -11.64 -49.30
N GLU A 12 -4.97 -12.13 -49.81
CA GLU A 12 -3.65 -12.00 -49.20
C GLU A 12 -3.15 -10.54 -49.17
N ARG A 13 -3.43 -9.77 -50.24
CA ARG A 13 -3.16 -8.33 -50.27
C ARG A 13 -3.99 -7.57 -49.24
N GLU A 14 -5.28 -7.89 -49.14
CA GLU A 14 -6.17 -7.26 -48.17
C GLU A 14 -5.76 -7.57 -46.72
N THR A 15 -5.32 -8.80 -46.43
CA THR A 15 -4.80 -9.15 -45.10
C THR A 15 -3.46 -8.46 -44.80
N ASN A 16 -2.56 -8.37 -45.78
CA ASN A 16 -1.28 -7.69 -45.60
C ASN A 16 -1.47 -6.19 -45.37
N GLU A 17 -2.43 -5.57 -46.05
CA GLU A 17 -2.75 -4.16 -45.84
C GLU A 17 -3.40 -3.90 -44.47
N ARG A 18 -4.27 -4.82 -43.99
CA ARG A 18 -4.81 -4.76 -42.62
C ARG A 18 -3.74 -4.92 -41.55
N ASN A 19 -2.81 -5.84 -41.74
CA ASN A 19 -1.71 -6.06 -40.79
C ASN A 19 -0.81 -4.83 -40.71
N ARG A 20 -0.45 -4.22 -41.84
CA ARG A 20 0.31 -2.94 -41.85
C ARG A 20 -0.40 -1.83 -41.08
N ARG A 21 -1.71 -1.67 -41.27
CA ARG A 21 -2.50 -0.67 -40.52
C ARG A 21 -2.52 -0.97 -39.02
N ALA A 22 -2.59 -2.24 -38.63
CA ALA A 22 -2.53 -2.64 -37.23
C ALA A 22 -1.14 -2.37 -36.61
N ASP A 23 -0.07 -2.59 -37.37
CA ASP A 23 1.30 -2.27 -36.95
C ASP A 23 1.48 -0.76 -36.76
N GLU A 24 0.99 0.07 -37.68
CA GLU A 24 1.01 1.54 -37.57
C GLU A 24 0.23 2.04 -36.33
N ILE A 25 -0.95 1.47 -36.07
CA ILE A 25 -1.76 1.80 -34.89
C ILE A 25 -1.02 1.42 -33.59
N ASN A 26 -0.39 0.24 -33.55
CA ASN A 26 0.37 -0.20 -32.38
C ASN A 26 1.60 0.68 -32.13
N GLU A 27 2.28 1.10 -33.20
CA GLU A 27 3.44 2.00 -33.10
C GLU A 27 3.02 3.37 -32.52
N LEU A 28 1.91 3.92 -33.01
CA LEU A 28 1.34 5.17 -32.49
C LEU A 28 0.90 5.02 -31.02
N GLN A 29 0.28 3.89 -30.68
CA GLN A 29 -0.13 3.61 -29.30
C GLN A 29 1.08 3.57 -28.36
N ARG A 30 2.19 2.93 -28.77
CA ARG A 30 3.44 2.92 -27.99
C ARG A 30 4.00 4.32 -27.76
N GLN A 31 3.98 5.19 -28.77
CA GLN A 31 4.43 6.58 -28.62
C GLN A 31 3.55 7.39 -27.67
N VAL A 32 2.24 7.15 -27.67
CA VAL A 32 1.30 7.77 -26.73
C VAL A 32 1.56 7.26 -25.31
N ASP A 33 1.74 5.95 -25.14
CA ASP A 33 2.01 5.33 -23.84
C ASP A 33 3.34 5.86 -23.24
N GLU A 34 4.39 5.99 -24.06
CA GLU A 34 5.66 6.60 -23.64
C GLU A 34 5.47 8.07 -23.19
N GLN A 35 4.71 8.87 -23.93
CA GLN A 35 4.42 10.25 -23.55
C GLN A 35 3.62 10.33 -22.25
N VAL A 36 2.66 9.43 -22.03
CA VAL A 36 1.89 9.37 -20.79
C VAL A 36 2.80 9.01 -19.61
N VAL A 37 3.70 8.03 -19.75
CA VAL A 37 4.67 7.68 -18.70
C VAL A 37 5.55 8.87 -18.34
N ILE A 38 6.05 9.60 -19.33
CA ILE A 38 6.86 10.80 -19.11
C ILE A 38 6.05 11.89 -18.39
N ALA A 39 4.82 12.16 -18.83
CA ALA A 39 3.96 13.16 -18.22
C ALA A 39 3.63 12.83 -16.74
N VAL A 40 3.35 11.55 -16.45
CA VAL A 40 3.13 11.06 -15.07
C VAL A 40 4.38 11.26 -14.22
N ALA A 41 5.56 10.90 -14.73
CA ALA A 41 6.81 11.08 -14.00
C ALA A 41 7.10 12.57 -13.70
N LEU A 42 6.87 13.47 -14.66
CA LEU A 42 7.05 14.91 -14.45
C LEU A 42 6.06 15.47 -13.42
N GLN A 43 4.82 14.97 -13.41
CA GLN A 43 3.81 15.37 -12.45
C GLN A 43 4.15 14.88 -11.03
N ASP A 44 4.71 13.68 -10.90
CA ASP A 44 5.22 13.17 -9.62
C ASP A 44 6.39 14.03 -9.10
N GLU A 45 7.34 14.41 -9.95
CA GLU A 45 8.45 15.33 -9.60
C GLU A 45 7.94 16.72 -9.16
N GLU A 46 6.94 17.29 -9.84
CA GLU A 46 6.34 18.56 -9.42
C GLU A 46 5.65 18.44 -8.05
N ASN A 47 5.01 17.30 -7.79
CA ASN A 47 4.34 17.05 -6.51
C ASN A 47 5.31 16.78 -5.36
N GLN A 48 6.55 16.35 -5.63
CA GLN A 48 7.59 16.19 -4.61
C GLN A 48 7.94 17.53 -3.93
N GLY A 49 7.76 18.67 -4.62
CA GLY A 49 7.96 20.02 -4.06
C GLY A 49 6.87 20.45 -3.05
N ARG A 50 5.69 19.83 -3.07
CA ARG A 50 4.63 20.05 -2.07
C ARG A 50 4.85 19.10 -0.90
N GLY A 51 5.96 19.30 -0.20
CA GLY A 51 6.47 18.39 0.82
C GLY A 51 5.41 17.96 1.84
N ARG A 52 5.04 16.68 1.82
CA ARG A 52 4.28 15.99 2.87
C ARG A 52 5.13 15.72 4.14
N GLY A 53 6.29 16.39 4.26
CA GLY A 53 7.26 16.22 5.34
C GLY A 53 7.22 17.34 6.39
N SER A 54 8.05 17.19 7.43
CA SER A 54 8.23 18.25 8.42
C SER A 54 8.96 19.44 7.79
N GLN A 55 8.29 20.58 7.68
CA GLN A 55 8.90 21.81 7.19
C GLN A 55 9.82 22.44 8.26
N VAL A 56 10.91 23.08 7.82
CA VAL A 56 11.77 23.87 8.70
C VAL A 56 10.94 24.97 9.37
N GLY A 57 11.06 25.12 10.70
CA GLY A 57 10.25 26.05 11.48
C GLY A 57 8.91 25.49 11.98
N ARG A 58 8.54 24.25 11.61
CA ARG A 58 7.37 23.58 12.20
C ARG A 58 7.58 23.34 13.69
N ARG A 59 6.54 23.61 14.49
CA ARG A 59 6.56 23.34 15.95
C ARG A 59 6.88 21.87 16.21
N ARG A 60 7.61 21.61 17.31
CA ARG A 60 7.91 20.26 17.77
C ARG A 60 6.62 19.47 17.97
N ASN A 61 6.69 18.16 17.75
CA ASN A 61 5.55 17.29 18.02
C ASN A 61 5.23 17.33 19.52
N VAL A 62 3.95 17.42 19.86
CA VAL A 62 3.51 17.39 21.27
C VAL A 62 3.66 15.96 21.77
N ASP A 63 4.29 15.78 22.93
CA ASP A 63 4.26 14.48 23.60
C ASP A 63 2.85 14.21 24.12
N ARG A 64 2.19 13.22 23.51
CA ARG A 64 0.86 12.75 23.90
C ARG A 64 0.93 11.56 24.86
N HIS A 65 2.10 11.34 25.49
CA HIS A 65 2.36 10.23 26.39
C HIS A 65 2.12 8.86 25.73
N ARG A 66 2.47 8.75 24.44
CA ARG A 66 2.23 7.55 23.62
C ARG A 66 2.83 6.28 24.25
N HIS A 67 4.00 6.41 24.88
CA HIS A 67 4.70 5.31 25.54
C HIS A 67 3.98 4.88 26.82
N SER A 68 3.59 5.82 27.67
CA SER A 68 2.85 5.53 28.90
C SER A 68 1.52 4.86 28.60
N TRP A 69 0.82 5.33 27.56
CA TRP A 69 -0.45 4.73 27.13
C TRP A 69 -0.27 3.29 26.64
N GLY A 70 0.84 3.01 25.95
CA GLY A 70 1.17 1.67 25.47
C GLY A 70 1.52 0.71 26.60
N LYS A 71 2.29 1.19 27.57
CA LYS A 71 2.59 0.43 28.77
C LYS A 71 1.31 0.04 29.52
N ASN A 72 0.42 1.02 29.76
CA ASN A 72 -0.86 0.75 30.44
C ASN A 72 -1.71 -0.24 29.64
N LEU A 73 -1.77 -0.12 28.31
CA LEU A 73 -2.50 -1.06 27.46
C LEU A 73 -2.00 -2.51 27.63
N LEU A 74 -0.67 -2.70 27.69
CA LEU A 74 -0.09 -4.02 27.91
C LEU A 74 -0.44 -4.57 29.31
N GLU A 75 -0.28 -3.73 30.35
CA GLU A 75 -0.63 -4.09 31.73
C GLU A 75 -2.11 -4.42 31.90
N ASP A 76 -2.97 -3.74 31.16
CA ASP A 76 -4.41 -3.94 31.23
C ASP A 76 -4.84 -5.27 30.60
N TYR A 77 -4.25 -5.68 29.46
CA TYR A 77 -4.84 -6.74 28.61
C TYR A 77 -3.90 -7.82 28.07
N PHE A 78 -2.61 -7.54 27.88
CA PHE A 78 -1.75 -8.39 27.04
C PHE A 78 -0.67 -9.15 27.82
N ILE A 79 -0.34 -8.73 29.03
CA ILE A 79 0.61 -9.45 29.87
C ILE A 79 -0.08 -10.61 30.63
N PRO A 80 0.65 -11.67 31.02
CA PRO A 80 0.08 -12.79 31.76
C PRO A 80 -0.60 -12.40 33.09
N THR A 81 -0.13 -11.32 33.71
CA THR A 81 -0.71 -10.74 34.94
C THR A 81 -1.62 -9.55 34.62
N SER A 82 -2.39 -9.63 33.53
CA SER A 82 -3.25 -8.54 33.08
C SER A 82 -4.30 -8.17 34.13
N LEU A 83 -4.61 -6.88 34.25
CA LEU A 83 -5.64 -6.41 35.18
C LEU A 83 -7.05 -6.88 34.78
N TYR A 84 -7.30 -6.98 33.48
CA TYR A 84 -8.58 -7.40 32.92
C TYR A 84 -8.56 -8.85 32.47
N SER A 85 -9.70 -9.50 32.62
CA SER A 85 -9.90 -10.90 32.24
C SER A 85 -10.14 -11.06 30.73
N ASP A 86 -10.04 -12.29 30.23
CA ASP A 86 -10.45 -12.65 28.86
C ASP A 86 -11.88 -12.24 28.51
N VAL A 87 -12.78 -12.19 29.50
CA VAL A 87 -14.18 -11.77 29.30
C VAL A 87 -14.23 -10.27 29.01
N ASP A 88 -13.46 -9.48 29.76
CA ASP A 88 -13.35 -8.03 29.57
C ASP A 88 -12.64 -7.71 28.24
N PHE A 89 -11.59 -8.47 27.91
CA PHE A 89 -10.90 -8.39 26.62
C PHE A 89 -11.88 -8.58 25.46
N ARG A 90 -12.68 -9.66 25.50
CA ARG A 90 -13.69 -9.94 24.47
C ARG A 90 -14.75 -8.85 24.40
N ARG A 91 -15.15 -8.28 25.53
CA ARG A 91 -16.13 -7.18 25.56
C ARG A 91 -15.57 -5.93 24.88
N ARG A 92 -14.28 -5.63 25.08
CA ARG A 92 -13.62 -4.45 24.52
C ARG A 92 -13.28 -4.61 23.03
N PHE A 93 -12.56 -5.66 22.66
CA PHE A 93 -12.04 -5.87 21.30
C PHE A 93 -12.94 -6.74 20.42
N ARG A 94 -14.05 -7.25 20.98
CA ARG A 94 -15.04 -8.09 20.29
C ARG A 94 -14.47 -9.38 19.69
N MET A 95 -13.30 -9.83 20.18
CA MET A 95 -12.61 -11.05 19.77
C MET A 95 -11.88 -11.70 20.95
N GLN A 96 -11.53 -12.98 20.84
CA GLN A 96 -10.78 -13.69 21.87
C GLN A 96 -9.29 -13.28 21.85
N PRO A 97 -8.57 -13.27 22.98
CA PRO A 97 -7.16 -12.84 23.02
C PRO A 97 -6.24 -13.60 22.06
N HIS A 98 -6.41 -14.92 21.94
CA HIS A 98 -5.60 -15.72 21.01
C HIS A 98 -5.87 -15.36 19.54
N LEU A 99 -7.10 -14.96 19.20
CA LEU A 99 -7.42 -14.54 17.83
C LEU A 99 -6.79 -13.19 17.55
N PHE A 100 -6.82 -12.26 18.50
CA PHE A 100 -6.10 -10.99 18.40
C PHE A 100 -4.61 -11.24 18.16
N ASN A 101 -3.97 -12.09 18.96
CA ASN A 101 -2.55 -12.40 18.83
C ASN A 101 -2.21 -13.00 17.46
N LYS A 102 -3.08 -13.87 16.93
CA LYS A 102 -2.90 -14.43 15.59
C LYS A 102 -3.00 -13.35 14.51
N VAL A 103 -4.02 -12.49 14.58
CA VAL A 103 -4.20 -11.37 13.64
C VAL A 103 -2.99 -10.42 13.72
N MET A 104 -2.53 -10.11 14.93
CA MET A 104 -1.36 -9.27 15.15
C MET A 104 -0.13 -9.85 14.48
N HIS A 105 0.16 -11.13 14.72
CA HIS A 105 1.30 -11.82 14.13
C HIS A 105 1.22 -11.83 12.60
N ASP A 106 0.06 -12.18 12.03
CA ASP A 106 -0.12 -12.28 10.59
C ASP A 106 0.02 -10.90 9.92
N ILE A 107 -0.55 -9.85 10.51
CA ILE A 107 -0.44 -8.47 10.01
C ILE A 107 0.99 -7.95 10.13
N CYS A 108 1.68 -8.19 11.25
CA CYS A 108 3.06 -7.72 11.43
C CYS A 108 4.04 -8.40 10.46
N ASN A 109 3.75 -9.64 10.05
CA ASN A 109 4.53 -10.34 9.04
C ASN A 109 4.23 -9.85 7.62
N TYR A 110 3.00 -9.39 7.36
CA TYR A 110 2.58 -8.92 6.05
C TYR A 110 2.98 -7.45 5.80
N ASP A 111 2.78 -6.58 6.77
CA ASP A 111 2.99 -5.13 6.64
C ASP A 111 3.91 -4.58 7.74
N ALA A 112 5.03 -4.01 7.30
CA ALA A 112 6.04 -3.43 8.15
C ALA A 112 5.58 -2.14 8.85
N TYR A 113 4.40 -1.59 8.53
CA TYR A 113 3.77 -0.48 9.26
C TYR A 113 3.43 -0.87 10.71
N PHE A 114 2.98 -2.11 10.93
CA PHE A 114 2.57 -2.60 12.26
C PHE A 114 3.74 -3.07 13.12
N VAL A 115 4.95 -3.14 12.55
CA VAL A 115 6.17 -3.43 13.30
C VAL A 115 6.66 -2.15 13.98
N GLN A 116 6.89 -2.21 15.29
CA GLN A 116 7.44 -1.07 16.02
C GLN A 116 8.85 -0.77 15.52
N LYS A 117 9.07 0.49 15.12
CA LYS A 117 10.36 1.00 14.60
C LYS A 117 10.74 2.29 15.30
N CYS A 118 12.02 2.60 15.31
CA CYS A 118 12.48 3.93 15.70
C CYS A 118 12.13 4.94 14.60
N ASP A 119 11.73 6.14 15.00
CA ASP A 119 11.62 7.27 14.10
C ASP A 119 13.02 7.83 13.75
N ALA A 120 13.06 8.85 12.89
CA ALA A 120 14.30 9.48 12.43
C ALA A 120 15.11 10.15 13.56
N THR A 121 14.53 10.32 14.75
CA THR A 121 15.22 10.86 15.93
C THR A 121 15.60 9.77 16.94
N GLY A 122 15.39 8.50 16.60
CA GLY A 122 15.74 7.34 17.41
C GLY A 122 14.71 6.98 18.48
N VAL A 123 13.53 7.61 18.49
CA VAL A 123 12.48 7.31 19.46
C VAL A 123 11.61 6.18 18.93
N LEU A 124 11.35 5.16 19.76
CA LEU A 124 10.45 4.06 19.40
C LEU A 124 9.04 4.58 19.06
N GLY A 125 8.47 4.02 17.99
CA GLY A 125 7.10 4.26 17.57
C GLY A 125 6.07 3.59 18.49
N LEU A 126 4.82 3.58 18.03
CA LEU A 126 3.72 2.89 18.72
C LEU A 126 3.97 1.38 18.76
N LEU A 127 3.50 0.73 19.82
CA LEU A 127 3.47 -0.72 19.93
C LEU A 127 2.48 -1.31 18.92
N GLN A 128 2.68 -2.58 18.59
CA GLN A 128 1.85 -3.31 17.62
C GLN A 128 0.41 -3.45 18.14
N GLU A 129 0.27 -3.75 19.43
CA GLU A 129 -0.99 -3.83 20.16
C GLU A 129 -1.73 -2.49 20.15
N GLN A 130 -1.01 -1.37 20.32
CA GLN A 130 -1.59 -0.02 20.26
C GLN A 130 -2.12 0.29 18.87
N ASN A 131 -1.35 -0.01 17.83
CA ASN A 131 -1.76 0.23 16.44
C ASN A 131 -3.02 -0.59 16.10
N LEU A 132 -3.06 -1.86 16.46
CA LEU A 132 -4.21 -2.73 16.19
C LEU A 132 -5.44 -2.34 17.00
N THR A 133 -5.26 -1.95 18.26
CA THR A 133 -6.35 -1.46 19.12
C THR A 133 -7.02 -0.20 18.54
N ALA A 134 -6.29 0.63 17.79
CA ALA A 134 -6.85 1.81 17.15
C ALA A 134 -7.69 1.51 15.91
N VAL A 135 -7.55 0.31 15.32
CA VAL A 135 -8.24 -0.12 14.09
C VAL A 135 -9.48 -0.97 14.39
N ILE A 136 -9.50 -1.67 15.53
CA ILE A 136 -10.58 -2.55 16.00
C ILE A 136 -11.67 -1.74 16.72
#